data_AF-A0A7Y4WXK7-F1
#
_entry.id   AF-A0A7Y4WXK7-F1
#
_cell.length_a   1.000
_cell.length_b   1.000
_cell.length_c   1.000
_cell.angle_alpha   90.00
_cell.angle_beta   90.00
_cell.angle_gamma   90.00
#
_symmetry.space_group_name_H-M   'P 1'
#
loop_
_entity.id
_entity.type
_entity.pdbx_description
1 polymer ?
#
loop_
_entity_poly.entity_id
_entity_poly.type
_entity_poly.pdbx_seq_one_letter_code
_entity_poly.pdbx_strand_id
1 'polypeptide(L)'
;MAGLTYYAWSWLQSIGAPAATVEGYTFHSGIAWTVLLISSIVLLIFANFLLARFRRSWALWATFVYFALFVAIRYFFLEPSFFHYKAGAGLADASLSWAPLAGAIIIVLAGAVIFIDQLLVVRLRDRLYPTDDPQKLDDAEMGTAEEGVTP
;
A
#
# COMPACT_ATOMS: atom_id res chain seq x y z
N MET A 1 18.35 22.81 17.11
CA MET A 1 18.84 22.23 18.37
C MET A 1 17.84 22.43 19.51
N ALA A 2 17.47 23.65 19.90
CA ALA A 2 16.54 23.90 21.02
C ALA A 2 15.16 23.21 20.91
N GLY A 3 14.58 23.11 19.71
CA GLY A 3 13.31 22.40 19.49
C GLY A 3 13.39 20.89 19.72
N LEU A 4 14.52 20.25 19.37
CA LEU A 4 14.75 18.83 19.66
C LEU A 4 14.97 18.60 21.15
N THR A 5 15.62 19.54 21.84
CA THR A 5 15.81 19.48 23.29
C THR A 5 14.50 19.65 24.05
N TYR A 6 13.63 20.59 23.64
CA TYR A 6 12.30 20.75 24.21
C TYR A 6 11.40 19.53 23.93
N TYR A 7 11.45 18.99 22.71
CA TYR A 7 10.71 17.78 22.36
C TYR A 7 11.20 16.56 23.15
N ALA A 8 12.51 16.36 23.29
CA ALA A 8 13.07 15.30 24.11
C ALA A 8 12.74 15.48 25.61
N TRP A 9 12.73 16.72 26.11
CA TRP A 9 12.38 17.04 27.50
C TRP A 9 10.89 16.85 27.81
N SER A 10 9.99 17.28 26.92
CA SER A 10 8.55 17.07 27.08
C SER A 10 8.19 15.58 26.98
N TRP A 11 8.90 14.84 26.13
CA TRP A 11 8.78 13.38 26.04
C TRP A 11 9.31 12.69 27.30
N LEU A 12 10.41 13.19 27.89
CA LEU A 12 10.93 12.70 29.17
C LEU A 12 9.98 12.95 30.35
N GLN A 13 9.29 14.10 30.38
CA GLN A 13 8.28 14.38 31.40
C GLN A 13 6.95 13.63 31.16
N SER A 14 6.58 13.35 29.91
CA SER A 14 5.36 12.58 29.60
C SER A 14 5.46 11.10 30.00
N ILE A 15 6.68 10.58 30.17
CA ILE A 15 6.93 9.26 30.78
C ILE A 15 6.37 9.18 32.21
N GLY A 16 6.26 10.31 32.93
CA GLY A 16 5.76 10.36 34.31
C GLY A 16 4.24 10.27 34.46
N ALA A 17 3.47 10.55 33.40
CA ALA A 17 2.01 10.53 33.43
C ALA A 17 1.45 9.63 32.31
N PRO A 18 0.85 8.47 32.64
CA PRO A 18 0.36 7.53 31.64
C PRO A 18 -0.62 8.12 30.61
N ALA A 19 -1.42 9.11 31.03
CA ALA A 19 -2.34 9.84 30.15
C ALA A 19 -1.63 10.68 29.08
N ALA A 20 -0.51 11.33 29.41
CA ALA A 20 0.25 12.15 28.47
C ALA A 20 0.95 11.30 27.40
N THR A 21 1.38 10.09 27.77
CA THR A 21 1.93 9.11 26.81
C THR A 21 0.83 8.63 25.84
N VAL A 22 -0.39 8.41 26.34
CA VAL A 22 -1.55 8.05 25.49
C VAL A 22 -1.90 9.16 24.50
N GLU A 23 -2.00 10.40 24.96
CA GLU A 23 -2.31 11.56 24.11
C GLU A 23 -1.21 11.84 23.07
N GLY A 24 0.05 11.71 23.47
CA GLY A 24 1.19 11.82 22.56
C GLY A 24 1.14 10.77 21.45
N TYR A 25 0.89 9.50 21.80
CA TYR A 25 0.78 8.43 20.82
C TYR A 25 -0.39 8.66 19.85
N THR A 26 -1.58 9.00 20.33
CA THR A 26 -2.76 9.18 19.46
C THR A 26 -2.58 10.32 18.46
N PHE A 27 -2.00 11.45 18.89
CA PHE A 27 -1.73 12.59 18.01
C PHE A 27 -0.75 12.23 16.89
N HIS A 28 0.42 11.67 17.23
CA HIS A 28 1.44 11.31 16.24
C HIS A 28 1.01 10.14 15.36
N SER A 29 0.27 9.19 15.92
CA SER A 29 -0.33 8.07 15.19
C SER A 29 -1.29 8.56 14.11
N GLY A 30 -2.13 9.56 14.40
CA GLY A 30 -3.03 10.16 13.42
C GLY A 30 -2.29 10.86 12.28
N ILE A 31 -1.30 11.68 12.61
CA ILE A 31 -0.49 12.40 11.61
C ILE A 31 0.25 11.40 10.70
N ALA A 32 0.90 10.40 11.28
CA ALA A 32 1.66 9.40 10.53
C ALA A 32 0.76 8.63 9.54
N TRP A 33 -0.49 8.36 9.92
CA TRP A 33 -1.48 7.73 9.03
C TRP A 33 -1.87 8.63 7.86
N THR A 34 -2.16 9.90 8.12
CA THR A 34 -2.48 10.88 7.07
C THR A 34 -1.32 11.06 6.10
N VAL A 35 -0.09 11.16 6.60
CA VAL A 35 1.11 11.26 5.77
C VAL A 35 1.32 10.00 4.93
N LEU A 36 1.09 8.82 5.50
CA LEU A 36 1.15 7.56 4.75
C LEU A 36 0.15 7.57 3.60
N LEU A 37 -1.12 7.91 3.84
CA LEU A 37 -2.15 7.90 2.81
C LEU A 37 -1.82 8.88 1.69
N ILE A 38 -1.45 10.13 2.03
CA ILE A 38 -1.10 11.14 1.04
C ILE A 38 0.11 10.69 0.21
N SER A 39 1.19 10.24 0.87
CA SER A 39 2.38 9.76 0.16
C SER A 39 2.10 8.55 -0.73
N SER A 40 1.26 7.62 -0.27
CA SER A 40 0.87 6.43 -1.05
C SER A 40 0.04 6.80 -2.28
N ILE A 41 -0.89 7.75 -2.17
CA ILE A 41 -1.66 8.25 -3.32
C ILE A 41 -0.74 8.89 -4.35
N VAL A 42 0.18 9.75 -3.92
CA VAL A 42 1.15 10.39 -4.82
C VAL A 42 2.02 9.34 -5.52
N LEU A 43 2.52 8.35 -4.78
CA LEU A 43 3.30 7.25 -5.34
C LEU A 43 2.49 6.37 -6.32
N LEU A 44 1.20 6.13 -6.05
CA LEU A 44 0.32 5.40 -6.95
C LEU A 44 0.11 6.16 -8.27
N ILE A 45 -0.09 7.47 -8.23
CA ILE A 45 -0.21 8.30 -9.44
C ILE A 45 1.07 8.21 -10.28
N PHE A 46 2.24 8.34 -9.64
CA PHE A 46 3.53 8.21 -10.31
C PHE A 46 3.77 6.79 -10.86
N ALA A 47 3.41 5.76 -10.10
CA ALA A 47 3.54 4.38 -10.52
C ALA A 47 2.65 4.07 -11.73
N ASN A 48 1.44 4.62 -11.78
CA ASN A 48 0.55 4.51 -12.93
C ASN A 48 1.08 5.24 -14.16
N PHE A 49 1.64 6.43 -13.99
CA PHE A 49 2.31 7.13 -15.07
C PHE A 49 3.49 6.33 -15.63
N LEU A 50 4.32 5.74 -14.76
CA LEU A 50 5.43 4.86 -15.13
C LEU A 50 4.96 3.59 -15.84
N LEU A 51 3.87 2.97 -15.37
CA LEU A 51 3.29 1.79 -16.01
C LEU A 51 2.81 2.10 -17.42
N ALA A 52 2.11 3.23 -17.60
CA ALA A 52 1.65 3.69 -18.90
C ALA A 52 2.82 3.99 -19.86
N ARG A 53 3.90 4.62 -19.36
CA ARG A 53 5.03 5.05 -20.20
C ARG A 53 6.04 3.94 -20.53
N PHE A 54 6.37 3.08 -19.56
CA PHE A 54 7.49 2.13 -19.64
C PHE A 54 7.07 0.66 -19.58
N ARG A 55 5.77 0.36 -19.49
CA ARG A 55 5.20 -1.01 -19.37
C ARG A 55 5.75 -1.80 -18.16
N ARG A 56 6.26 -1.09 -17.16
CA ARG A 56 6.96 -1.68 -16.02
C ARG A 56 6.09 -1.60 -14.77
N SER A 57 5.61 -2.75 -14.30
CA SER A 57 4.72 -2.86 -13.12
C SER A 57 5.43 -2.77 -11.78
N TRP A 58 6.78 -2.84 -11.75
CA TRP A 58 7.54 -2.85 -10.50
C TRP A 58 7.26 -1.61 -9.62
N ALA A 59 6.96 -0.45 -10.21
CA ALA A 59 6.66 0.76 -9.46
C ALA A 59 5.36 0.65 -8.65
N LEU A 60 4.33 -0.03 -9.18
CA LEU A 60 3.08 -0.28 -8.45
C LEU A 60 3.32 -1.22 -7.26
N TRP A 61 4.10 -2.27 -7.47
CA TRP A 61 4.47 -3.21 -6.42
C TRP A 61 5.39 -2.59 -5.36
N ALA A 62 6.28 -1.67 -5.75
CA ALA A 62 7.09 -0.92 -4.79
C ALA A 62 6.22 -0.02 -3.90
N THR A 63 5.23 0.67 -4.47
CA THR A 63 4.26 1.45 -3.69
C THR A 63 3.42 0.57 -2.78
N PHE A 64 3.01 -0.62 -3.25
CA PHE A 64 2.35 -1.61 -2.41
C PHE A 64 3.21 -2.01 -1.21
N VAL A 65 4.46 -2.40 -1.45
CA VAL A 65 5.38 -2.85 -0.38
C VAL A 65 5.63 -1.74 0.64
N TYR A 66 5.82 -0.50 0.18
CA TYR A 66 5.96 0.65 1.07
C TYR A 66 4.72 0.81 1.98
N PHE A 67 3.52 0.77 1.41
CA PHE A 67 2.27 0.86 2.16
C PHE A 67 2.09 -0.32 3.12
N ALA A 68 2.29 -1.54 2.63
CA ALA A 68 2.12 -2.77 3.39
C ALA A 68 3.09 -2.86 4.58
N LEU A 69 4.35 -2.45 4.38
CA LEU A 69 5.35 -2.44 5.45
C LEU A 69 4.97 -1.44 6.55
N PHE A 70 4.49 -0.25 6.19
CA PHE A 70 4.02 0.71 7.18
C PHE A 70 2.79 0.20 7.94
N VAL A 71 1.81 -0.36 7.23
CA VAL A 71 0.61 -0.97 7.86
C VAL A 71 1.02 -2.12 8.78
N ALA A 72 1.98 -2.95 8.38
CA ALA A 72 2.50 -4.03 9.20
C ALA A 72 3.14 -3.51 10.50
N ILE A 73 4.05 -2.54 10.41
CA ILE A 73 4.68 -1.90 11.58
C ILE A 73 3.60 -1.31 12.51
N ARG A 74 2.62 -0.59 11.94
CA ARG A 74 1.55 0.05 12.72
C ARG A 74 0.67 -0.97 13.44
N TYR A 75 0.09 -1.91 12.71
CA TYR A 75 -0.97 -2.77 13.24
C TYR A 75 -0.48 -4.05 13.92
N PHE A 76 0.74 -4.52 13.60
CA PHE A 76 1.31 -5.72 14.24
C PHE A 76 2.30 -5.39 15.37
N PHE A 77 2.92 -4.20 15.34
CA PHE A 77 3.89 -3.82 16.39
C PHE A 77 3.38 -2.66 17.25
N LEU A 78 3.09 -1.51 16.67
CA LEU A 78 2.76 -0.29 17.43
C LEU A 78 1.44 -0.40 18.19
N GLU A 79 0.35 -0.79 17.53
CA GLU A 79 -0.96 -0.86 18.19
C GLU A 79 -1.06 -1.96 19.26
N PRO A 80 -0.53 -3.19 19.05
CA PRO A 80 -0.47 -4.16 20.13
C PRO A 80 0.37 -3.67 21.31
N SER A 81 1.53 -3.04 21.05
CA SER A 81 2.38 -2.49 22.13
C SER A 81 1.65 -1.39 22.91
N PHE A 82 0.95 -0.50 22.20
CA PHE A 82 0.14 0.55 22.81
C PHE A 82 -1.03 0.00 23.63
N PHE A 83 -1.68 -1.06 23.13
CA PHE A 83 -2.73 -1.77 23.84
C PHE A 83 -2.21 -2.41 25.14
N HIS A 84 -1.06 -3.10 25.09
CA HIS A 84 -0.43 -3.68 26.28
C HIS A 84 -0.03 -2.60 27.29
N TYR A 85 0.46 -1.44 26.82
CA TYR A 85 0.75 -0.30 27.70
C TYR A 85 -0.49 0.21 28.42
N LYS A 86 -1.60 0.43 27.70
CA LYS A 86 -2.87 0.86 28.31
C LYS A 86 -3.40 -0.15 29.31
N ALA A 87 -3.32 -1.44 29.00
CA ALA A 87 -3.75 -2.51 29.90
C ALA A 87 -2.91 -2.52 31.18
N GLY A 88 -1.58 -2.41 31.07
CA GLY A 88 -0.67 -2.33 32.22
C GLY A 88 -0.86 -1.08 33.08
N ALA A 89 -1.32 0.03 32.50
CA ALA A 89 -1.61 1.28 33.20
C ALA A 89 -3.04 1.36 33.78
N GLY A 90 -3.87 0.31 33.63
CA GLY A 90 -5.27 0.33 34.09
C GLY A 90 -6.20 1.24 33.27
N LEU A 91 -5.80 1.59 32.04
CA LEU A 91 -6.49 2.53 31.14
C LEU A 91 -7.19 1.81 29.96
N ALA A 92 -7.22 0.48 29.96
CA ALA A 92 -7.85 -0.30 28.88
C ALA A 92 -9.14 -0.96 29.37
N ASP A 93 -10.24 -0.71 28.63
CA ASP A 93 -11.54 -1.36 28.87
C ASP A 93 -11.69 -2.70 28.13
N ALA A 94 -10.75 -3.02 27.22
CA ALA A 94 -10.83 -4.19 26.35
C ALA A 94 -9.71 -5.21 26.67
N SER A 95 -9.99 -6.49 26.45
CA SER A 95 -9.07 -7.61 26.70
C SER A 95 -8.33 -8.12 25.46
N LEU A 96 -8.75 -7.73 24.24
CA LEU A 96 -8.17 -8.20 22.98
C LEU A 96 -7.93 -7.04 22.01
N SER A 97 -6.74 -7.00 21.40
CA SER A 97 -6.42 -6.07 20.32
C SER A 97 -6.86 -6.64 18.97
N TRP A 98 -7.84 -5.98 18.32
CA TRP A 98 -8.28 -6.28 16.95
C TRP A 98 -7.38 -5.67 15.88
N ALA A 99 -6.34 -4.92 16.27
CA ALA A 99 -5.48 -4.19 15.36
C ALA A 99 -4.79 -5.10 14.32
N PRO A 100 -4.16 -6.24 14.68
CA PRO A 100 -3.48 -7.08 13.68
C PRO A 100 -4.42 -7.61 12.59
N LEU A 101 -5.65 -7.96 12.96
CA LEU A 101 -6.67 -8.42 12.00
C LEU A 101 -7.07 -7.29 11.04
N ALA A 102 -7.32 -6.09 11.56
CA ALA A 102 -7.61 -4.92 10.73
C ALA A 102 -6.45 -4.60 9.77
N GLY A 103 -5.21 -4.67 10.26
CA GLY A 103 -4.01 -4.49 9.43
C GLY A 103 -3.92 -5.50 8.30
N ALA A 104 -4.17 -6.79 8.58
CA ALA A 104 -4.18 -7.84 7.57
C ALA A 104 -5.24 -7.56 6.47
N ILE A 105 -6.46 -7.19 6.86
CA ILE A 105 -7.55 -6.85 5.92
C ILE A 105 -7.14 -5.67 5.03
N ILE A 106 -6.56 -4.61 5.60
CA ILE A 106 -6.13 -3.41 4.86
C ILE A 106 -5.06 -3.78 3.82
N ILE A 107 -4.07 -4.61 4.18
CA ILE A 107 -3.01 -5.07 3.26
C ILE A 107 -3.62 -5.87 2.10
N VAL A 108 -4.53 -6.80 2.39
CA VAL A 108 -5.19 -7.62 1.36
C VAL A 108 -6.01 -6.74 0.40
N LEU A 109 -6.80 -5.79 0.93
CA LEU A 109 -7.58 -4.87 0.10
C LEU A 109 -6.69 -4.00 -0.77
N ALA A 110 -5.60 -3.46 -0.23
CA ALA A 110 -4.64 -2.66 -1.00
C ALA A 110 -3.98 -3.48 -2.11
N GLY A 111 -3.61 -4.73 -1.83
CA GLY A 111 -3.07 -5.66 -2.83
C GLY A 111 -4.07 -5.94 -3.96
N ALA A 112 -5.35 -6.15 -3.61
CA ALA A 112 -6.41 -6.35 -4.59
C ALA A 112 -6.60 -5.11 -5.49
N VAL A 113 -6.57 -3.90 -4.93
CA VAL A 113 -6.65 -2.66 -5.72
C VAL A 113 -5.51 -2.56 -6.72
N ILE A 114 -4.27 -2.81 -6.30
CA ILE A 114 -3.09 -2.72 -7.17
C ILE A 114 -3.11 -3.79 -8.26
N PHE A 115 -3.58 -5.00 -7.94
CA PHE A 115 -3.74 -6.06 -8.92
C PHE A 115 -4.79 -5.69 -10.00
N ILE A 116 -5.93 -5.14 -9.58
CA ILE A 116 -6.98 -4.67 -10.50
C ILE A 116 -6.46 -3.55 -11.39
N ASP A 117 -5.73 -2.59 -10.82
CA ASP A 117 -5.16 -1.45 -11.55
C ASP A 117 -4.17 -1.92 -12.62
N GLN A 118 -3.27 -2.86 -12.27
CA GLN A 118 -2.37 -3.50 -13.22
C GLN A 118 -3.14 -4.19 -14.36
N LEU A 119 -4.21 -4.94 -14.05
CA LEU A 119 -5.03 -5.63 -15.04
C LEU A 119 -5.74 -4.64 -15.98
N LEU A 120 -6.33 -3.58 -15.42
CA LEU A 120 -7.04 -2.55 -16.17
C LEU A 120 -6.11 -1.84 -17.15
N VAL A 121 -4.92 -1.40 -16.69
CA VAL A 121 -3.97 -0.68 -17.56
C VAL A 121 -3.44 -1.59 -18.67
N VAL A 122 -3.16 -2.86 -18.40
CA VAL A 122 -2.73 -3.81 -19.43
C VAL A 122 -3.84 -4.02 -20.47
N ARG A 123 -5.07 -4.30 -20.05
CA ARG A 123 -6.21 -4.51 -20.96
C ARG A 123 -6.56 -3.27 -21.77
N LEU A 124 -6.56 -2.09 -21.15
CA LEU A 124 -6.88 -0.83 -21.83
C LEU A 124 -5.85 -0.54 -22.93
N ARG A 125 -4.57 -0.77 -22.65
CA ARG A 125 -3.50 -0.57 -23.62
C ARG A 125 -3.56 -1.57 -24.78
N ASP A 126 -3.83 -2.85 -24.52
CA ASP A 126 -3.94 -3.86 -25.58
C ASP A 126 -5.13 -3.56 -26.52
N ARG A 127 -6.14 -2.82 -26.07
CA ARG A 127 -7.21 -2.27 -26.92
C ARG A 127 -6.80 -1.02 -27.70
N LEU A 128 -6.00 -0.13 -27.12
CA LEU A 128 -5.62 1.16 -27.73
C LEU A 128 -4.47 1.03 -28.73
N TYR A 129 -3.55 0.11 -28.49
CA TYR A 129 -2.43 -0.23 -29.38
C TYR A 129 -2.42 -1.74 -29.53
N PRO A 130 -3.29 -2.31 -30.38
CA PRO A 130 -3.17 -3.71 -30.73
C PRO A 130 -1.75 -3.92 -31.25
N THR A 131 -1.03 -4.82 -30.62
CA THR A 131 0.24 -5.26 -31.18
C THR A 131 -0.14 -6.06 -32.41
N ASP A 132 0.23 -5.58 -33.61
CA ASP A 132 0.18 -6.38 -34.83
C ASP A 132 1.16 -7.53 -34.61
N ASP A 133 0.65 -8.60 -34.01
CA ASP A 133 1.41 -9.79 -33.69
C ASP A 133 1.70 -10.48 -35.03
N PRO A 134 2.94 -10.49 -35.53
CA PRO A 134 3.25 -11.07 -36.83
C PRO A 134 2.87 -12.55 -36.88
N GLN A 135 2.82 -13.24 -35.74
CA GLN A 135 2.35 -14.63 -35.67
C GLN A 135 0.86 -14.78 -36.03
N LYS A 136 0.00 -13.81 -35.68
CA LYS A 136 -1.42 -13.85 -36.08
C LYS A 136 -1.63 -13.53 -37.56
N LEU A 137 -0.69 -12.80 -38.18
CA LEU A 137 -0.70 -12.53 -39.61
C LEU A 137 -0.20 -13.75 -40.40
N ASP A 138 0.87 -14.40 -39.96
CA ASP A 138 1.37 -15.66 -40.56
C ASP A 138 0.34 -16.79 -40.46
N ASP A 139 -0.34 -16.95 -39.32
CA ASP A 139 -1.40 -17.97 -39.15
C ASP A 139 -2.64 -17.67 -40.00
N ALA A 140 -2.95 -16.39 -40.25
CA ALA A 140 -4.05 -15.96 -41.12
C ALA A 140 -3.70 -16.12 -42.61
N GLU A 141 -2.45 -15.87 -43.00
CA GLU A 141 -1.97 -16.09 -44.37
C GLU A 141 -1.80 -17.59 -44.67
N MET A 142 -1.37 -18.41 -43.72
CA MET A 142 -1.31 -19.87 -43.88
C MET A 142 -2.70 -20.52 -43.92
N GLY A 143 -3.67 -20.02 -43.14
CA GLY A 143 -5.06 -20.52 -43.17
C GLY A 143 -5.79 -20.24 -44.48
N THR A 144 -5.45 -19.14 -45.17
CA THR A 144 -6.05 -18.80 -46.48
C THR A 144 -5.34 -19.49 -47.66
N ALA A 145 -4.09 -19.93 -47.49
CA ALA A 145 -3.38 -20.70 -48.50
C ALA A 145 -3.90 -22.15 -48.64
N GLU A 146 -4.43 -22.76 -47.58
CA GLU A 146 -4.98 -24.13 -47.63
C GLU A 146 -6.42 -24.21 -48.20
N GLU A 147 -7.21 -23.14 -48.13
CA GLU A 147 -8.58 -23.11 -48.69
C GLU A 147 -8.61 -22.85 -50.22
N GLY A 148 -7.48 -22.50 -50.84
CA GLY A 148 -7.38 -22.16 -52.27
C GLY A 148 -6.89 -23.27 -53.20
N VAL A 149 -6.52 -24.44 -52.67
CA VAL A 149 -5.85 -25.52 -53.43
C VAL A 149 -6.52 -26.84 -53.05
N THR A 150 -7.64 -27.22 -53.67
CA THR A 150 -7.73 -28.06 -54.88
C THR A 150 -9.12 -28.73 -54.90
N PRO A 151 -9.47 -29.56 -55.90
CA PRO A 151 -9.25 -29.50 -57.36
C PRO A 151 -10.56 -29.53 -58.16
#